data_AF-A0A0C9XET8-F1
#
_entry.id   AF-A0A0C9XET8-F1
#
_cell.length_a   1.000
_cell.length_b   1.000
_cell.length_c   1.000
_cell.angle_alpha   90.00
_cell.angle_beta   90.00
_cell.angle_gamma   90.00
#
_symmetry.space_group_name_H-M   'P 1'
#
loop_
_entity.id
_entity.type
_entity.pdbx_description
1 polymer ?
#
loop_
_entity_poly.entity_id
_entity_poly.type
_entity_poly.pdbx_seq_one_letter_code
_entity_poly.pdbx_strand_id
1 'polypeptide(L)' 'MPWNVKLEYFEPKLTSHIQPDDAGIIQTLKALYQKAFCLWAIDLDEAGEAEIYKINL' A
#
# COMPACT_ATOMS: atom_id res chain seq x y z
N MET A 1 -26.51 3.01 16.03
CA MET A 1 -25.49 4.03 15.70
C MET A 1 -25.29 4.91 16.93
N PRO A 2 -24.08 5.11 17.45
CA PRO A 2 -23.85 5.93 18.64
C PRO A 2 -24.22 7.41 18.36
N TRP A 3 -24.93 8.04 19.27
CA TRP A 3 -25.55 9.38 19.07
C TRP A 3 -24.57 10.57 19.07
N ASN A 4 -23.27 10.34 19.31
CA ASN A 4 -22.24 11.39 19.40
C ASN A 4 -21.11 11.24 18.37
N VAL A 5 -21.30 10.46 17.31
CA VAL A 5 -20.31 10.31 16.24
C VAL A 5 -20.79 11.05 15.00
N LYS A 6 -20.04 12.07 14.58
CA LYS A 6 -20.24 12.78 13.31
C LYS A 6 -19.33 12.17 12.26
N LEU A 7 -19.91 11.67 11.18
CA LEU A 7 -19.18 11.17 10.01
C LEU A 7 -19.03 12.30 9.00
N GLU A 8 -17.81 12.60 8.59
CA GLU A 8 -17.52 13.55 7.51
C GLU A 8 -16.72 12.84 6.42
N TYR A 9 -17.10 13.08 5.16
CA TYR A 9 -16.41 12.54 4.01
C TYR A 9 -15.38 13.55 3.52
N PHE A 10 -14.12 13.13 3.44
CA PHE A 10 -13.07 13.96 2.88
C PHE A 10 -12.93 13.75 1.37
N GLU A 11 -12.56 14.81 0.66
CA GLU A 11 -12.13 14.69 -0.72
C GLU A 11 -10.91 13.76 -0.84
N PRO A 12 -10.76 13.04 -1.97
CA PRO A 12 -9.62 12.17 -2.19
C PRO A 12 -8.29 12.91 -1.94
N LYS A 13 -7.32 12.21 -1.32
CA LYS A 13 -5.97 12.72 -0.96
C LYS A 13 -5.91 13.67 0.24
N LEU A 14 -7.02 14.01 0.89
CA LEU A 14 -6.98 14.79 2.14
C LEU A 14 -6.63 13.96 3.38
N THR A 15 -6.86 12.64 3.34
CA THR A 15 -6.63 11.75 4.49
C THR A 15 -5.21 11.82 5.04
N SER A 16 -4.19 11.86 4.16
CA SER A 16 -2.79 11.96 4.58
C SER A 16 -2.41 13.32 5.20
N HIS A 17 -3.17 14.37 4.90
CA HIS A 17 -2.96 15.70 5.50
C HIS A 17 -3.59 15.80 6.89
N ILE A 18 -4.70 15.10 7.10
CA ILE A 18 -5.48 15.13 8.34
C ILE A 18 -4.97 14.07 9.33
N GLN A 19 -4.44 12.95 8.83
CA GLN A 19 -3.95 11.82 9.61
C GLN A 19 -2.47 11.56 9.26
N PRO A 20 -1.54 12.36 9.81
CA PRO A 20 -0.12 12.22 9.52
C PRO A 20 0.45 10.85 9.94
N ASP A 21 -0.11 10.25 11.01
CA ASP A 21 0.26 8.89 11.44
C ASP A 21 -0.06 7.85 10.36
N ASP A 22 -1.17 8.01 9.65
CA ASP A 22 -1.57 7.14 8.53
C ASP A 22 -0.65 7.36 7.32
N ALA A 23 -0.19 8.59 7.08
CA ALA A 23 0.76 8.87 6.00
C ALA A 23 2.09 8.12 6.20
N GLY A 24 2.60 8.09 7.42
CA GLY A 24 3.80 7.31 7.78
C GLY A 24 3.58 5.81 7.60
N ILE A 25 2.46 5.28 8.10
CA ILE A 25 2.09 3.86 7.97
C ILE A 25 1.98 3.46 6.49
N ILE A 26 1.27 4.24 5.67
CA ILE A 26 1.14 4.00 4.23
C ILE A 26 2.50 4.04 3.54
N GLN A 27 3.35 5.01 3.88
CA GLN A 27 4.69 5.13 3.29
C GLN A 27 5.55 3.90 3.64
N THR A 28 5.57 3.49 4.90
CA THR A 28 6.32 2.30 5.34
C THR A 28 5.78 1.04 4.67
N LEU A 29 4.46 0.87 4.60
CA LEU A 29 3.84 -0.27 3.92
C LEU A 29 4.26 -0.33 2.45
N LYS A 30 4.22 0.78 1.72
CA LYS A 30 4.66 0.86 0.33
C LYS A 30 6.12 0.50 0.16
N ALA A 31 7.00 0.99 1.05
CA ALA A 31 8.43 0.69 1.01
C ALA A 31 8.71 -0.81 1.27
N LEU A 32 8.03 -1.39 2.26
CA LEU A 32 8.14 -2.82 2.57
C LEU A 32 7.61 -3.68 1.41
N TYR A 33 6.45 -3.32 0.85
CA TYR A 33 5.89 -3.99 -0.31
C TYR A 33 6.84 -3.94 -1.49
N GLN A 34 7.39 -2.76 -1.81
CA GLN A 34 8.34 -2.61 -2.92
C GLN A 34 9.57 -3.50 -2.74
N LYS A 35 10.15 -3.52 -1.55
CA LYS A 35 11.30 -4.40 -1.25
C LYS A 35 10.95 -5.87 -1.45
N ALA A 36 9.83 -6.33 -0.89
CA ALA A 36 9.40 -7.72 -1.01
C ALA A 36 9.11 -8.09 -2.47
N PHE A 37 8.44 -7.20 -3.20
CA PHE A 37 8.13 -7.39 -4.61
C PHE A 37 9.38 -7.47 -5.49
N CYS A 38 10.39 -6.62 -5.24
CA CYS A 38 11.65 -6.69 -5.95
C CYS A 38 12.39 -8.01 -5.71
N LEU A 39 12.43 -8.49 -4.46
CA LEU A 39 13.05 -9.78 -4.15
C LEU A 39 12.32 -10.93 -4.85
N TRP A 40 10.98 -10.92 -4.79
CA TRP A 40 10.16 -11.92 -5.46
C TRP A 40 10.36 -11.92 -6.99
N ALA A 41 10.46 -10.74 -7.62
CA ALA A 41 10.71 -10.66 -9.06
C ALA A 41 12.10 -11.21 -9.45
N ILE A 42 13.11 -11.05 -8.59
CA ILE A 42 14.43 -11.67 -8.79
C ILE A 42 14.33 -13.19 -8.71
N ASP A 43 13.64 -13.73 -7.68
CA ASP A 43 13.47 -15.18 -7.54
C ASP A 43 12.76 -15.80 -8.76
N LEU A 44 11.78 -15.09 -9.34
CA LEU A 44 11.07 -15.53 -10.54
C LEU A 44 11.95 -15.46 -11.80
N ASP A 45 12.78 -14.42 -11.92
CA ASP A 45 13.74 -14.29 -13.03
C ASP A 45 14.77 -15.44 -12.98
N GLU A 46 15.28 -15.75 -11.79
CA GLU A 46 16.18 -16.91 -11.57
C GLU A 46 15.49 -18.25 -11.87
N ALA A 47 14.19 -18.36 -11.62
CA ALA A 47 13.39 -19.54 -11.96
C ALA A 47 13.05 -19.65 -13.47
N GLY A 48 13.34 -18.61 -14.27
CA GLY A 48 13.07 -18.58 -15.71
C GLY A 48 11.61 -18.27 -16.07
N GLU A 49 10.86 -17.64 -15.17
CA GLU A 49 9.47 -17.24 -15.42
C GLU A 49 9.41 -16.05 -16.38
N ALA A 50 8.44 -16.05 -17.30
CA ALA A 50 8.35 -15.03 -18.35
C ALA A 50 7.68 -13.72 -17.88
N GLU A 51 6.81 -13.78 -16.87
CA GLU A 51 5.97 -12.66 -16.42
C GLU A 51 6.30 -12.26 -14.98
N ILE A 52 7.57 -11.98 -14.68
CA ILE A 52 8.09 -11.75 -13.31
C ILE A 52 7.45 -10.57 -12.55
N TYR A 53 6.73 -9.68 -13.24
CA TYR A 53 6.04 -8.53 -12.64
C TYR A 53 4.52 -8.69 -12.54
N LYS A 54 3.96 -9.82 -12.98
CA LYS A 54 2.51 -10.04 -12.97
C LYS A 54 2.01 -10.24 -11.56
N ILE A 55 1.19 -9.30 -11.10
CA ILE A 55 0.51 -9.41 -9.80
C ILE A 55 -0.76 -10.24 -10.01
N ASN A 56 -0.85 -11.40 -9.37
CA ASN A 56 -2.10 -12.15 -9.28
C ASN A 56 -2.90 -11.58 -8.08
N LEU A 57 -3.95 -10.81 -8.38
CA LEU A 57 -4.89 -10.26 -7.40
C LEU A 57 -6.10 -11.18 -7.21
#